data_AF-A0A812KAT4-F1
#
_entry.id   AF-A0A812KAT4-F1
#
_cell.length_a   1.000
_cell.length_b   1.000
_cell.length_c   1.000
_cell.angle_alpha   90.00
_cell.angle_beta   90.00
_cell.angle_gamma   90.00
#
_symmetry.space_group_name_H-M   'P 1'
#
loop_
_entity.id
_entity.type
_entity.pdbx_description
1 polymer ?
#
loop_
_entity_poly.entity_id
_entity_poly.type
_entity_poly.pdbx_seq_one_letter_code
_entity_poly.pdbx_strand_id
1 'polypeptide(L)'
;LGGAYALRAKMDFCRPTKTNMLLLGVLFIGLVQVLFSLRGTLQAAQGFASPNHDVGGSVDVSPVSPGRWCAETWYHSSQMEKVFRQDADRLTENETILCDTLRQFQYMDMWEAPIRERTFRRPETLVFSTMCRQGFQPQVLEPLAGILRDPRFPCDTAKVGNKDAYAGSKEWLLLADSADFPPYEDTRRIFFDAGGTTFRSALLWFLRQYETRGLPLDEIFVWEAKTISDEDYWAGVPNSTRDLYRSKLTRFNGIPIVTDLGGYHNPVTHIRKRCRRQDFCVFKLDVDTPSVEMPIVYQLIEDPGHLSEFYFEHHVRSPIMSRFWGLTRINGTVQYSYDLLSQMRQKGIRAHSWI
;
A
#
# COMPACT_ATOMS: atom_id res chain seq x y z
N LEU A 1 26.63 -4.03 70.28
CA LEU A 1 27.57 -2.97 70.73
C LEU A 1 27.75 -2.02 69.55
N GLY A 2 27.27 -0.79 69.43
CA GLY A 2 26.58 0.19 70.27
C GLY A 2 26.75 1.57 69.59
N GLY A 3 25.73 2.43 69.64
CA GLY A 3 25.77 3.88 69.25
C GLY A 3 25.43 4.16 67.79
N ALA A 4 24.28 4.71 67.37
CA ALA A 4 23.54 5.93 67.76
C ALA A 4 24.16 7.25 67.26
N TYR A 5 23.56 7.87 66.24
CA TYR A 5 23.34 9.32 66.18
C TYR A 5 22.04 9.62 65.42
N ALA A 6 21.17 10.36 66.10
CA ALA A 6 19.89 10.86 65.62
C ALA A 6 20.09 12.29 65.09
N LEU A 7 19.39 12.64 64.01
CA LEU A 7 19.13 14.04 63.65
C LEU A 7 17.65 14.23 63.38
N ARG A 8 17.08 15.12 64.18
CA ARG A 8 15.68 15.50 64.30
C ARG A 8 15.51 16.78 63.49
N ALA A 9 14.65 16.79 62.47
CA ALA A 9 14.18 18.02 61.86
C ALA A 9 12.65 18.03 61.92
N LYS A 10 12.11 18.97 62.70
CA LYS A 10 10.70 19.37 62.68
C LYS A 10 10.47 20.24 61.44
N MET A 11 9.47 19.92 60.64
CA MET A 11 8.81 20.90 59.79
C MET A 11 7.30 20.79 60.02
N ASP A 12 6.76 21.85 60.60
CA ASP A 12 5.34 22.07 60.77
C ASP A 12 4.70 22.35 59.40
N PHE A 13 3.76 21.50 58.99
CA PHE A 13 2.91 21.77 57.83
C PHE A 13 1.57 22.34 58.28
N CYS A 14 1.34 23.60 57.90
CA CYS A 14 0.05 24.27 57.96
C CYS A 14 -1.03 23.45 57.24
N ARG A 15 -2.17 23.23 57.91
CA ARG A 15 -3.41 22.78 57.29
C ARG A 15 -4.02 23.92 56.46
N PRO A 16 -4.34 23.73 55.17
CA PRO A 16 -5.23 24.65 54.47
C PRO A 16 -6.69 24.30 54.81
N THR A 17 -7.44 25.34 55.16
CA THR A 17 -8.88 25.31 55.41
C THR A 17 -9.65 25.10 54.10
N LYS A 18 -10.68 24.24 54.17
CA LYS A 18 -11.65 23.98 53.11
C LYS A 18 -12.57 25.19 52.92
N THR A 19 -12.29 26.05 51.95
CA THR A 19 -13.33 26.83 51.26
C THR A 19 -12.75 27.43 49.98
N ASN A 20 -13.51 27.37 48.89
CA ASN A 20 -13.24 27.96 47.57
C ASN A 20 -12.31 27.17 46.62
N MET A 21 -12.60 25.89 46.38
CA MET A 21 -11.99 25.14 45.28
C MET A 21 -13.05 24.43 44.42
N LEU A 22 -14.04 25.19 43.98
CA LEU A 22 -15.13 24.67 43.14
C LEU A 22 -15.61 25.71 42.13
N LEU A 23 -14.70 26.52 41.56
CA LEU A 23 -15.04 27.35 40.39
C LEU A 23 -13.88 27.60 39.41
N LEU A 24 -12.64 27.19 39.75
CA LEU A 24 -11.47 27.31 38.85
C LEU A 24 -11.05 25.98 38.19
N GLY A 25 -11.57 24.84 38.65
CA GLY A 25 -11.25 23.52 38.07
C GLY A 25 -12.05 23.16 36.81
N VAL A 26 -13.20 23.79 36.56
CA VAL A 26 -14.07 23.47 35.42
C VAL A 26 -13.66 24.23 34.15
N LEU A 27 -13.02 25.39 34.29
CA LEU A 27 -12.56 26.19 33.14
C LEU A 27 -11.21 25.71 32.56
N PHE A 28 -10.36 25.04 33.35
CA PHE A 28 -9.06 24.55 32.86
C PHE A 28 -9.15 23.19 32.16
N ILE A 29 -10.08 22.32 32.58
CA ILE A 29 -10.28 21.01 31.93
C ILE A 29 -11.02 21.19 30.59
N GLY A 30 -11.97 22.13 30.50
CA GLY A 30 -12.66 22.45 29.25
C GLY A 30 -11.76 23.04 28.16
N LEU A 31 -10.81 23.92 28.52
CA LEU A 31 -9.93 24.56 27.53
C LEU A 31 -8.86 23.60 26.99
N VAL A 32 -8.33 22.70 27.82
CA VAL A 32 -7.34 21.69 27.41
C VAL A 32 -7.99 20.63 26.51
N GLN A 33 -9.24 20.25 26.76
CA GLN A 33 -9.95 19.26 25.94
C GLN A 33 -10.38 19.83 24.57
N VAL A 34 -10.70 21.12 24.49
CA VAL A 34 -10.97 21.82 23.22
C VAL A 34 -9.68 22.08 22.42
N LEU A 35 -8.54 22.38 23.07
CA LEU A 35 -7.25 22.56 22.40
C LEU A 35 -6.64 21.23 21.88
N PHE A 36 -6.87 20.11 22.57
CA PHE A 36 -6.49 18.78 22.05
C PHE A 36 -7.42 18.28 20.94
N SER A 37 -8.73 18.58 21.02
CA SER A 37 -9.67 18.23 19.95
C SER A 37 -9.45 19.03 18.68
N LEU A 38 -9.06 20.31 18.77
CA LEU A 38 -8.77 21.15 17.60
C LEU A 38 -7.41 20.87 16.96
N ARG A 39 -6.41 20.41 17.72
CA ARG A 39 -5.12 19.96 17.15
C ARG A 39 -5.20 18.57 16.52
N GLY A 40 -6.04 17.67 17.03
CA GLY A 40 -6.26 16.34 16.44
C GLY A 40 -6.95 16.36 15.07
N THR A 41 -7.81 17.35 14.80
CA THR A 41 -8.50 17.50 13.51
C THR A 41 -7.72 18.26 12.43
N LEU A 42 -6.63 18.95 12.78
CA LEU A 42 -5.85 19.77 11.83
C LEU A 42 -4.59 19.08 11.28
N GLN A 43 -4.18 17.93 11.84
CA GLN A 43 -3.05 17.14 11.32
C GLN A 43 -3.43 15.92 10.48
N ALA A 44 -4.71 15.51 10.45
CA ALA A 44 -5.19 14.42 9.61
C ALA A 44 -5.60 14.85 8.18
N ALA A 45 -5.42 16.14 7.83
CA ALA A 45 -5.82 16.70 6.53
C ALA A 45 -4.63 17.21 5.68
N GLN A 46 -3.39 16.98 6.11
CA GLN A 46 -2.25 16.99 5.20
C GLN A 46 -2.13 15.61 4.53
N GLY A 47 -3.21 15.17 3.89
CA GLY A 47 -3.05 14.22 2.79
C GLY A 47 -2.15 14.94 1.79
N PHE A 48 -1.04 14.30 1.42
CA PHE A 48 -0.19 14.77 0.35
C PHE A 48 -1.04 14.89 -0.92
N ALA A 49 -1.65 16.05 -1.12
CA ALA A 49 -2.17 16.46 -2.41
C ALA A 49 -0.93 16.72 -3.27
N SER A 50 -0.34 15.61 -3.73
CA SER A 50 0.80 15.62 -4.63
C SER A 50 0.39 16.43 -5.85
N PRO A 51 1.05 17.56 -6.15
CA PRO A 51 0.62 18.46 -7.20
C PRO A 51 0.79 17.75 -8.55
N ASN A 52 -0.32 17.31 -9.15
CA ASN A 52 -0.49 17.02 -10.58
C ASN A 52 0.57 16.14 -11.29
N HIS A 53 1.32 15.29 -10.58
CA HIS A 53 2.24 14.32 -11.18
C HIS A 53 1.55 13.03 -11.68
N ASP A 54 0.22 13.01 -11.81
CA ASP A 54 -0.57 11.90 -12.40
C ASP A 54 -0.33 11.65 -13.90
N VAL A 55 0.71 12.26 -14.48
CA VAL A 55 1.21 11.97 -15.83
C VAL A 55 2.44 11.04 -15.78
N GLY A 56 2.69 10.39 -14.64
CA GLY A 56 3.59 9.24 -14.59
C GLY A 56 3.04 8.14 -15.49
N GLY A 57 3.52 8.10 -16.74
CA GLY A 57 3.13 7.08 -17.71
C GLY A 57 3.49 5.72 -17.14
N SER A 58 2.50 4.84 -16.95
CA SER A 58 2.87 3.45 -16.68
C SER A 58 3.60 2.93 -17.90
N VAL A 59 4.57 2.11 -17.59
CA VAL A 59 5.50 1.60 -18.54
C VAL A 59 4.86 0.40 -19.21
N ASP A 60 4.60 0.52 -20.50
CA ASP A 60 3.91 -0.46 -21.35
C ASP A 60 4.83 -1.64 -21.69
N VAL A 61 5.23 -2.37 -20.65
CA VAL A 61 5.98 -3.61 -20.77
C VAL A 61 5.09 -4.74 -20.29
N SER A 62 4.93 -5.74 -21.15
CA SER A 62 4.20 -6.95 -20.77
C SER A 62 4.98 -7.71 -19.71
N PRO A 63 4.34 -8.12 -18.60
CA PRO A 63 4.98 -8.98 -17.62
C PRO A 63 5.00 -10.45 -18.08
N VAL A 64 4.37 -10.80 -19.20
CA VAL A 64 4.40 -12.16 -19.75
C VAL A 64 5.78 -12.48 -20.29
N SER A 65 6.37 -13.57 -19.79
CA SER A 65 7.53 -14.19 -20.42
C SER A 65 7.07 -15.22 -21.45
N PRO A 66 7.46 -15.11 -22.74
CA PRO A 66 7.11 -16.10 -23.75
C PRO A 66 7.55 -17.49 -23.31
N GLY A 67 6.61 -18.42 -23.23
CA GLY A 67 6.86 -19.75 -22.69
C GLY A 67 5.68 -20.70 -22.82
N ARG A 68 5.91 -21.95 -22.39
CA ARG A 68 4.83 -22.92 -22.23
C ARG A 68 3.94 -22.50 -21.08
N TRP A 69 2.67 -22.83 -21.19
CA TRP A 69 1.70 -22.61 -20.14
C TRP A 69 2.12 -23.37 -18.87
N CYS A 70 1.94 -22.73 -17.72
CA CYS A 70 2.32 -23.24 -16.42
C CYS A 70 1.49 -24.48 -16.06
N ALA A 71 2.16 -25.60 -15.77
CA ALA A 71 1.49 -26.82 -15.30
C ALA A 71 1.06 -26.73 -13.83
N GLU A 72 1.76 -25.91 -13.04
CA GLU A 72 1.53 -25.71 -11.62
C GLU A 72 1.72 -24.23 -11.25
N THR A 73 1.28 -23.86 -10.06
CA THR A 73 1.49 -22.53 -9.49
C THR A 73 2.78 -22.51 -8.69
N TRP A 74 3.66 -21.55 -8.95
CA TRP A 74 4.93 -21.39 -8.23
C TRP A 74 5.38 -19.93 -8.21
N TYR A 75 6.30 -19.63 -7.29
CA TYR A 75 6.97 -18.34 -7.18
C TYR A 75 8.47 -18.54 -6.94
N HIS A 76 9.28 -17.80 -7.67
CA HIS A 76 10.73 -17.77 -7.53
C HIS A 76 11.21 -16.32 -7.35
N SER A 77 11.70 -16.04 -6.16
CA SER A 77 12.32 -14.76 -5.83
C SER A 77 13.62 -14.56 -6.62
N SER A 78 13.84 -13.32 -7.05
CA SER A 78 15.10 -12.90 -7.66
C SER A 78 16.28 -12.98 -6.70
N GLN A 79 17.50 -12.87 -7.23
CA GLN A 79 18.69 -12.78 -6.39
C GLN A 79 18.67 -11.52 -5.51
N MET A 80 18.26 -10.37 -6.06
CA MET A 80 18.08 -9.13 -5.31
C MET A 80 17.10 -9.31 -4.14
N GLU A 81 15.93 -9.90 -4.41
CA GLU A 81 14.93 -10.16 -3.37
C GLU A 81 15.48 -11.10 -2.29
N LYS A 82 16.28 -12.12 -2.65
CA LYS A 82 16.93 -13.00 -1.67
C LYS A 82 17.92 -12.25 -0.77
N VAL A 83 18.70 -11.31 -1.33
CA VAL A 83 19.61 -10.46 -0.55
C VAL A 83 18.81 -9.61 0.45
N PHE A 84 17.77 -8.93 -0.03
CA PHE A 84 16.93 -8.11 0.85
C PHE A 84 16.20 -8.94 1.90
N ARG A 85 15.67 -10.11 1.55
CA ARG A 85 14.93 -10.98 2.48
C ARG A 85 15.80 -11.62 3.57
N GLN A 86 17.11 -11.69 3.39
CA GLN A 86 18.00 -12.20 4.44
C GLN A 86 18.13 -11.22 5.60
N ASP A 87 17.97 -9.92 5.34
CA ASP A 87 18.32 -8.88 6.30
C ASP A 87 17.62 -7.55 6.02
N ALA A 88 16.32 -7.61 5.73
CA ALA A 88 15.57 -6.46 5.20
C ALA A 88 15.62 -5.26 6.14
N ASP A 89 15.47 -5.52 7.44
CA ASP A 89 15.38 -4.48 8.45
C ASP A 89 16.73 -3.75 8.62
N ARG A 90 17.88 -4.45 8.57
CA ARG A 90 19.20 -3.80 8.56
C ARG A 90 19.48 -3.08 7.25
N LEU A 91 19.18 -3.71 6.12
CA LEU A 91 19.43 -3.12 4.80
C LEU A 91 18.56 -1.87 4.53
N THR A 92 17.52 -1.66 5.33
CA THR A 92 16.62 -0.50 5.25
C THR A 92 16.66 0.40 6.50
N GLU A 93 17.62 0.22 7.38
CA GLU A 93 17.70 0.97 8.65
C GLU A 93 18.01 2.45 8.44
N ASN A 94 18.74 2.79 7.38
CA ASN A 94 19.03 4.17 7.00
C ASN A 94 19.30 4.30 5.49
N GLU A 95 19.22 5.55 4.99
CA GLU A 95 19.34 5.85 3.56
C GLU A 95 20.72 5.44 3.00
N THR A 96 21.80 5.62 3.76
CA THR A 96 23.16 5.28 3.31
C THR A 96 23.28 3.79 3.03
N ILE A 97 22.89 2.93 3.98
CA ILE A 97 22.99 1.47 3.81
C ILE A 97 22.11 0.98 2.67
N LEU A 98 20.87 1.48 2.58
CA LEU A 98 19.95 1.11 1.51
C LEU A 98 20.55 1.48 0.14
N CYS A 99 21.00 2.72 0.00
CA CYS A 99 21.49 3.22 -1.27
C CYS A 99 22.84 2.64 -1.67
N ASP A 100 23.73 2.37 -0.72
CA ASP A 100 24.99 1.68 -1.00
C ASP A 100 24.73 0.24 -1.44
N THR A 101 23.78 -0.45 -0.81
CA THR A 101 23.36 -1.79 -1.24
C THR A 101 22.81 -1.78 -2.67
N LEU A 102 21.92 -0.84 -2.97
CA LEU A 102 21.34 -0.71 -4.31
C LEU A 102 22.36 -0.32 -5.39
N ARG A 103 23.36 0.52 -5.06
CA ARG A 103 24.42 0.93 -5.99
C ARG A 103 25.50 -0.14 -6.17
N GLN A 104 25.91 -0.81 -5.11
CA GLN A 104 26.99 -1.81 -5.13
C GLN A 104 26.72 -2.91 -6.17
N PHE A 105 25.46 -3.31 -6.32
CA PHE A 105 25.04 -4.34 -7.28
C PHE A 105 24.37 -3.77 -8.54
N GLN A 106 24.38 -2.45 -8.73
CA GLN A 106 23.71 -1.76 -9.85
C GLN A 106 22.21 -2.09 -9.95
N TYR A 107 21.57 -2.44 -8.83
CA TYR A 107 20.18 -2.90 -8.83
C TYR A 107 19.19 -1.85 -9.33
N MET A 108 19.44 -0.55 -9.08
CA MET A 108 18.56 0.51 -9.58
C MET A 108 18.52 0.54 -11.11
N ASP A 109 19.69 0.58 -11.75
CA ASP A 109 19.80 0.63 -13.22
C ASP A 109 19.23 -0.64 -13.86
N MET A 110 19.51 -1.80 -13.27
CA MET A 110 19.01 -3.09 -13.74
C MET A 110 17.49 -3.28 -13.54
N TRP A 111 16.90 -2.59 -12.57
CA TRP A 111 15.45 -2.56 -12.37
C TRP A 111 14.79 -1.58 -13.33
N GLU A 112 15.29 -0.36 -13.42
CA GLU A 112 14.67 0.71 -14.20
C GLU A 112 14.81 0.52 -15.71
N ALA A 113 15.99 0.10 -16.18
CA ALA A 113 16.25 0.09 -17.62
C ALA A 113 15.30 -0.83 -18.39
N PRO A 114 15.06 -2.11 -17.98
CA PRO A 114 14.15 -3.00 -18.70
C PRO A 114 12.70 -2.51 -18.70
N ILE A 115 12.29 -1.87 -17.60
CA ILE A 115 11.00 -1.21 -17.49
C ILE A 115 10.98 -0.06 -18.51
N ARG A 116 11.78 1.00 -18.30
CA ARG A 116 11.79 2.21 -19.14
C ARG A 116 11.95 1.93 -20.64
N GLU A 117 12.81 0.98 -21.00
CA GLU A 117 13.13 0.65 -22.39
C GLU A 117 12.14 -0.34 -23.02
N ARG A 118 11.24 -0.94 -22.23
CA ARG A 118 10.27 -1.95 -22.67
C ARG A 118 10.91 -3.20 -23.24
N THR A 119 11.97 -3.67 -22.61
CA THR A 119 12.84 -4.74 -23.14
C THR A 119 13.12 -5.84 -22.12
N PHE A 120 12.11 -6.64 -21.76
CA PHE A 120 12.36 -7.94 -21.12
C PHE A 120 12.92 -8.94 -22.14
N ARG A 121 14.21 -8.86 -22.48
CA ARG A 121 14.85 -9.79 -23.43
C ARG A 121 15.05 -11.21 -22.87
N ARG A 122 14.88 -11.36 -21.57
CA ARG A 122 14.63 -12.55 -20.73
C ARG A 122 14.62 -12.00 -19.30
N PRO A 123 13.81 -12.51 -18.36
CA PRO A 123 13.96 -12.10 -16.98
C PRO A 123 15.34 -12.52 -16.51
N GLU A 124 16.25 -11.57 -16.43
CA GLU A 124 17.43 -11.73 -15.60
C GLU A 124 16.92 -11.93 -14.19
N THR A 125 17.00 -13.15 -13.68
CA THR A 125 16.59 -13.53 -12.31
C THR A 125 17.43 -12.82 -11.25
N LEU A 126 18.33 -11.93 -11.65
CA LEU A 126 19.10 -11.06 -10.79
C LEU A 126 18.17 -10.04 -10.10
N VAL A 127 17.32 -9.33 -10.85
CA VAL A 127 16.43 -8.30 -10.28
C VAL A 127 14.98 -8.74 -10.23
N PHE A 128 14.42 -9.24 -11.34
CA PHE A 128 12.99 -9.54 -11.41
C PHE A 128 12.69 -10.93 -10.88
N SER A 129 11.66 -10.99 -10.04
CA SER A 129 11.10 -12.26 -9.56
C SER A 129 10.24 -12.86 -10.66
N THR A 130 10.09 -14.18 -10.64
CA THR A 130 9.27 -14.90 -11.61
C THR A 130 8.18 -15.68 -10.90
N MET A 131 7.04 -15.83 -11.56
CA MET A 131 5.94 -16.64 -11.06
C MET A 131 5.24 -17.38 -12.19
N CYS A 132 4.55 -18.44 -11.80
CA CYS A 132 3.56 -19.11 -12.62
C CYS A 132 2.27 -19.22 -11.84
N ARG A 133 1.15 -19.02 -12.53
CA ARG A 133 -0.16 -19.49 -12.09
C ARG A 133 -0.56 -20.63 -13.01
N GLN A 134 -1.02 -21.76 -12.45
CA GLN A 134 -1.43 -22.90 -13.26
C GLN A 134 -2.41 -22.49 -14.37
N GLY A 135 -2.12 -22.88 -15.62
CA GLY A 135 -2.93 -22.53 -16.78
C GLY A 135 -2.78 -21.10 -17.27
N PHE A 136 -1.73 -20.39 -16.87
CA PHE A 136 -1.33 -19.09 -17.41
C PHE A 136 0.09 -19.19 -18.00
N GLN A 137 0.56 -18.13 -18.65
CA GLN A 137 1.97 -18.04 -19.05
C GLN A 137 2.85 -17.62 -17.86
N PRO A 138 4.15 -17.95 -17.85
CA PRO A 138 5.07 -17.46 -16.84
C PRO A 138 5.11 -15.93 -16.84
N GLN A 139 5.18 -15.34 -15.66
CA GLN A 139 5.13 -13.90 -15.48
C GLN A 139 6.36 -13.39 -14.74
N VAL A 140 6.72 -12.14 -15.00
CA VAL A 140 7.71 -11.37 -14.25
C VAL A 140 7.02 -10.41 -13.30
N LEU A 141 7.69 -10.18 -12.17
CA LEU A 141 7.28 -9.26 -11.12
C LEU A 141 8.49 -8.47 -10.66
N GLU A 142 8.26 -7.22 -10.27
CA GLU A 142 9.24 -6.45 -9.55
C GLU A 142 9.61 -7.13 -8.22
N PRO A 143 10.88 -7.06 -7.78
CA PRO A 143 11.33 -7.73 -6.56
C PRO A 143 10.69 -7.12 -5.31
N LEU A 144 10.49 -7.96 -4.28
CA LEU A 144 10.25 -7.47 -2.92
C LEU A 144 11.59 -7.04 -2.32
N ALA A 145 11.92 -5.75 -2.49
CA ALA A 145 13.22 -5.21 -2.12
C ALA A 145 13.13 -3.76 -1.61
N GLY A 146 14.22 -3.29 -1.01
CA GLY A 146 14.32 -1.96 -0.41
C GLY A 146 13.22 -1.67 0.60
N ILE A 147 12.76 -0.43 0.66
CA ILE A 147 11.66 -0.01 1.53
C ILE A 147 10.28 -0.18 0.88
N LEU A 148 10.15 -1.11 -0.08
CA LEU A 148 8.90 -1.38 -0.80
C LEU A 148 8.34 -0.15 -1.54
N ARG A 149 9.25 0.64 -2.12
CA ARG A 149 8.99 1.85 -2.91
C ARG A 149 9.84 1.79 -4.19
N ASP A 150 9.70 2.81 -5.03
CA ASP A 150 10.53 2.99 -6.21
C ASP A 150 12.02 2.85 -5.86
N PRO A 151 12.82 2.06 -6.59
CA PRO A 151 14.24 1.85 -6.26
C PRO A 151 15.07 3.13 -6.27
N ARG A 152 14.60 4.20 -6.94
CA ARG A 152 15.24 5.52 -6.91
C ARG A 152 15.01 6.27 -5.61
N PHE A 153 14.00 5.88 -4.83
CA PHE A 153 13.71 6.49 -3.54
C PHE A 153 14.42 5.71 -2.42
N PRO A 154 15.22 6.37 -1.54
CA PRO A 154 15.58 7.80 -1.49
C PRO A 154 16.94 8.09 -2.17
N CYS A 155 17.41 7.24 -3.08
CA CYS A 155 18.81 7.18 -3.51
C CYS A 155 19.23 8.15 -4.63
N ASP A 156 18.30 8.70 -5.41
CA ASP A 156 18.59 9.54 -6.58
C ASP A 156 18.36 11.05 -6.34
N THR A 157 18.60 11.51 -5.12
CA THR A 157 18.37 12.91 -4.70
C THR A 157 19.20 13.93 -5.50
N ALA A 158 20.42 13.55 -5.90
CA ALA A 158 21.36 14.42 -6.58
C ALA A 158 20.93 14.77 -8.02
N LYS A 159 20.23 13.87 -8.71
CA LYS A 159 19.78 14.09 -10.09
C LYS A 159 18.54 14.97 -10.18
N VAL A 160 17.63 14.85 -9.21
CA VAL A 160 16.30 15.51 -9.27
C VAL A 160 16.23 16.77 -8.40
N GLY A 161 17.16 16.97 -7.47
CA GLY A 161 17.14 18.11 -6.55
C GLY A 161 16.01 18.07 -5.52
N ASN A 162 15.19 17.00 -5.52
CA ASN A 162 14.14 16.73 -4.56
C ASN A 162 14.24 15.26 -4.11
N LYS A 163 14.53 15.04 -2.83
CA LYS A 163 14.67 13.71 -2.24
C LYS A 163 13.39 12.87 -2.24
N ASP A 164 12.23 13.54 -2.35
CA ASP A 164 10.92 12.90 -2.27
C ASP A 164 10.28 12.70 -3.64
N ALA A 165 10.98 13.05 -4.73
CA ALA A 165 10.45 12.99 -6.09
C ALA A 165 9.90 11.61 -6.47
N TYR A 166 10.49 10.54 -5.92
CA TYR A 166 10.13 9.16 -6.22
C TYR A 166 9.37 8.46 -5.09
N ALA A 167 9.10 9.12 -3.96
CA ALA A 167 8.39 8.51 -2.83
C ALA A 167 6.99 8.03 -3.23
N GLY A 168 6.32 8.82 -4.08
CA GLY A 168 5.00 8.55 -4.66
C GLY A 168 5.04 8.03 -6.10
N SER A 169 6.19 7.50 -6.58
CA SER A 169 6.29 6.96 -7.94
C SER A 169 5.73 5.54 -8.04
N LYS A 170 5.01 5.27 -9.14
CA LYS A 170 4.42 3.96 -9.50
C LYS A 170 5.05 3.36 -10.76
N GLU A 171 6.06 4.03 -11.33
CA GLU A 171 6.66 3.67 -12.61
C GLU A 171 7.44 2.34 -12.56
N TRP A 172 7.78 1.88 -11.36
CA TRP A 172 8.54 0.67 -11.08
C TRP A 172 7.67 -0.60 -10.96
N LEU A 173 6.35 -0.46 -10.94
CA LEU A 173 5.40 -1.57 -10.81
C LEU A 173 5.18 -2.27 -12.16
N LEU A 174 5.20 -3.60 -12.16
CA LEU A 174 4.85 -4.41 -13.32
C LEU A 174 3.41 -4.91 -13.21
N LEU A 175 2.49 -4.24 -13.90
CA LEU A 175 1.07 -4.61 -13.87
C LEU A 175 0.74 -5.67 -14.92
N ALA A 176 -0.26 -6.50 -14.62
CA ALA A 176 -0.84 -7.44 -15.57
C ALA A 176 -1.37 -6.76 -16.85
N ASP A 177 -1.40 -7.50 -17.96
CA ASP A 177 -1.95 -7.02 -19.23
C ASP A 177 -2.85 -8.05 -19.96
N SER A 178 -3.31 -7.71 -21.15
CA SER A 178 -4.14 -8.59 -21.98
C SER A 178 -3.43 -9.84 -22.50
N ALA A 179 -2.11 -9.92 -22.44
CA ALA A 179 -1.39 -11.17 -22.73
C ALA A 179 -1.47 -12.13 -21.53
N ASP A 180 -1.51 -11.62 -20.30
CA ASP A 180 -1.76 -12.43 -19.10
C ASP A 180 -3.21 -12.90 -19.01
N PHE A 181 -4.15 -11.99 -19.29
CA PHE A 181 -5.60 -12.21 -19.14
C PHE A 181 -6.31 -11.89 -20.46
N PRO A 182 -6.22 -12.79 -21.46
CA PRO A 182 -6.80 -12.56 -22.78
C PRO A 182 -8.32 -12.41 -22.69
N PRO A 183 -8.91 -11.54 -23.53
CA PRO A 183 -10.35 -11.31 -23.55
C PRO A 183 -11.06 -12.56 -24.09
N TYR A 184 -11.81 -13.27 -23.23
CA TYR A 184 -12.78 -14.28 -23.66
C TYR A 184 -14.20 -13.71 -23.52
N GLU A 185 -15.18 -14.28 -24.26
CA GLU A 185 -16.56 -13.79 -24.32
C GLU A 185 -17.31 -13.79 -22.97
N ASP A 186 -16.75 -14.42 -21.93
CA ASP A 186 -17.28 -14.44 -20.56
C ASP A 186 -16.20 -14.15 -19.49
N THR A 187 -15.17 -13.36 -19.81
CA THR A 187 -14.26 -12.84 -18.77
C THR A 187 -14.72 -11.48 -18.28
N ARG A 188 -14.72 -11.27 -16.96
CA ARG A 188 -14.94 -9.96 -16.34
C ARG A 188 -13.65 -9.41 -15.75
N ARG A 189 -13.54 -8.09 -15.73
CA ARG A 189 -12.42 -7.35 -15.13
C ARG A 189 -12.95 -6.52 -13.97
N ILE A 190 -12.64 -6.93 -12.75
CA ILE A 190 -13.27 -6.40 -11.54
C ILE A 190 -12.21 -5.75 -10.67
N PHE A 191 -12.45 -4.51 -10.26
CA PHE A 191 -11.59 -3.75 -9.36
C PHE A 191 -12.27 -3.53 -8.01
N PHE A 192 -11.55 -3.85 -6.94
CA PHE A 192 -11.95 -3.59 -5.56
C PHE A 192 -10.98 -2.56 -4.95
N ASP A 193 -11.51 -1.48 -4.39
CA ASP A 193 -10.74 -0.41 -3.75
C ASP A 193 -11.24 -0.19 -2.32
N ALA A 194 -10.47 -0.62 -1.34
CA ALA A 194 -10.72 -0.26 0.05
C ALA A 194 -9.91 0.99 0.40
N GLY A 195 -10.61 2.11 0.64
CA GLY A 195 -10.04 3.43 0.93
C GLY A 195 -10.02 4.41 -0.24
N GLY A 196 -10.93 4.25 -1.21
CA GLY A 196 -10.99 5.12 -2.39
C GLY A 196 -11.71 6.45 -2.12
N THR A 197 -11.00 7.42 -1.53
CA THR A 197 -11.59 8.71 -1.10
C THR A 197 -12.08 9.59 -2.25
N THR A 198 -11.33 9.71 -3.36
CA THR A 198 -11.76 10.51 -4.54
C THR A 198 -11.47 9.75 -5.82
N PHE A 199 -12.24 10.02 -6.89
CA PHE A 199 -12.05 9.33 -8.17
C PHE A 199 -10.68 9.61 -8.79
N ARG A 200 -10.18 10.85 -8.65
CA ARG A 200 -8.89 11.29 -9.21
C ARG A 200 -7.66 10.75 -8.48
N SER A 201 -7.84 10.08 -7.34
CA SER A 201 -6.74 9.52 -6.57
C SER A 201 -6.14 8.28 -7.26
N ALA A 202 -5.79 7.25 -6.50
CA ALA A 202 -5.27 5.99 -7.01
C ALA A 202 -6.17 5.36 -8.09
N LEU A 203 -7.50 5.46 -7.95
CA LEU A 203 -8.45 4.81 -8.85
C LEU A 203 -8.27 5.23 -10.32
N LEU A 204 -8.21 6.53 -10.61
CA LEU A 204 -8.03 7.00 -11.99
C LEU A 204 -6.72 6.50 -12.61
N TRP A 205 -5.66 6.38 -11.81
CA TRP A 205 -4.41 5.79 -12.28
C TRP A 205 -4.62 4.33 -12.70
N PHE A 206 -5.22 3.49 -11.85
CA PHE A 206 -5.51 2.08 -12.19
C PHE A 206 -6.37 1.93 -13.44
N LEU A 207 -7.45 2.70 -13.52
CA LEU A 207 -8.36 2.66 -14.67
C LEU A 207 -7.62 2.93 -15.97
N ARG A 208 -6.78 3.97 -15.99
CA ARG A 208 -5.96 4.30 -17.15
C ARG A 208 -4.93 3.21 -17.45
N GLN A 209 -4.21 2.71 -16.45
CA GLN A 209 -3.15 1.73 -16.70
C GLN A 209 -3.69 0.41 -17.21
N TYR A 210 -4.81 -0.06 -16.70
CA TYR A 210 -5.41 -1.29 -17.21
C TYR A 210 -6.07 -1.08 -18.56
N GLU A 211 -6.69 0.08 -18.82
CA GLU A 211 -7.23 0.42 -20.14
C GLU A 211 -6.14 0.42 -21.23
N THR A 212 -4.99 1.06 -20.97
CA THR A 212 -3.87 1.07 -21.94
C THR A 212 -3.25 -0.30 -22.18
N ARG A 213 -3.40 -1.22 -21.22
CA ARG A 213 -2.91 -2.62 -21.29
C ARG A 213 -3.90 -3.61 -21.89
N GLY A 214 -5.04 -3.13 -22.39
CA GLY A 214 -6.09 -4.00 -22.95
C GLY A 214 -6.91 -4.74 -21.89
N LEU A 215 -6.92 -4.26 -20.64
CA LEU A 215 -7.72 -4.78 -19.53
C LEU A 215 -8.73 -3.72 -19.01
N PRO A 216 -9.58 -3.10 -19.85
CA PRO A 216 -10.53 -2.10 -19.38
C PRO A 216 -11.46 -2.71 -18.32
N LEU A 217 -11.56 -2.07 -17.16
CA LEU A 217 -12.34 -2.60 -16.04
C LEU A 217 -13.86 -2.54 -16.34
N ASP A 218 -14.57 -3.61 -15.98
CA ASP A 218 -16.00 -3.82 -16.21
C ASP A 218 -16.83 -3.45 -14.97
N GLU A 219 -16.37 -3.85 -13.78
CA GLU A 219 -17.01 -3.61 -12.49
C GLU A 219 -16.01 -2.99 -11.50
N ILE A 220 -16.43 -1.97 -10.76
CA ILE A 220 -15.58 -1.26 -9.80
C ILE A 220 -16.33 -1.13 -8.48
N PHE A 221 -15.74 -1.60 -7.38
CA PHE A 221 -16.29 -1.49 -6.03
C PHE A 221 -15.36 -0.65 -5.16
N VAL A 222 -15.87 0.44 -4.62
CA VAL A 222 -15.08 1.39 -3.81
C VAL A 222 -15.71 1.55 -2.43
N TRP A 223 -14.92 1.32 -1.38
CA TRP A 223 -15.29 1.59 0.00
C TRP A 223 -14.57 2.83 0.52
N GLU A 224 -15.32 3.69 1.20
CA GLU A 224 -14.78 4.87 1.88
C GLU A 224 -15.56 5.07 3.17
N ALA A 225 -14.84 5.05 4.31
CA ALA A 225 -15.44 5.16 5.63
C ALA A 225 -16.00 6.57 5.88
N LYS A 226 -15.36 7.59 5.30
CA LYS A 226 -15.84 8.97 5.37
C LYS A 226 -17.00 9.17 4.41
N THR A 227 -18.00 9.93 4.83
CA THR A 227 -19.03 10.39 3.89
C THR A 227 -18.48 11.56 3.05
N ILE A 228 -18.49 11.39 1.73
CA ILE A 228 -18.02 12.38 0.74
C ILE A 228 -19.16 12.65 -0.25
N SER A 229 -19.39 13.91 -0.62
CA SER A 229 -20.42 14.24 -1.61
C SER A 229 -20.11 13.60 -2.98
N ASP A 230 -21.10 13.51 -3.89
CA ASP A 230 -20.81 13.06 -5.26
C ASP A 230 -19.91 14.09 -5.96
N GLU A 231 -20.18 15.38 -5.73
CA GLU A 231 -19.45 16.50 -6.30
C GLU A 231 -17.96 16.49 -5.91
N ASP A 232 -17.66 16.28 -4.63
CA ASP A 232 -16.29 16.20 -4.13
C ASP A 232 -15.57 14.96 -4.64
N TYR A 233 -16.26 13.82 -4.70
CA TYR A 233 -15.67 12.57 -5.18
C TYR A 233 -15.25 12.66 -6.64
N TRP A 234 -16.07 13.32 -7.47
CA TRP A 234 -15.79 13.54 -8.88
C TRP A 234 -15.04 14.86 -9.16
N ALA A 235 -14.62 15.61 -8.14
CA ALA A 235 -14.02 16.93 -8.30
C ALA A 235 -12.87 16.92 -9.31
N GLY A 236 -12.93 17.81 -10.30
CA GLY A 236 -11.92 17.93 -11.36
C GLY A 236 -11.87 16.77 -12.38
N VAL A 237 -12.81 15.82 -12.35
CA VAL A 237 -12.95 14.77 -13.39
C VAL A 237 -13.79 15.31 -14.54
N PRO A 238 -13.34 15.24 -15.81
CA PRO A 238 -14.13 15.64 -16.96
C PRO A 238 -15.44 14.84 -17.07
N ASN A 239 -16.53 15.47 -17.52
CA ASN A 239 -17.84 14.81 -17.62
C ASN A 239 -17.80 13.53 -18.48
N SER A 240 -17.06 13.52 -19.59
CA SER A 240 -16.91 12.32 -20.43
C SER A 240 -16.32 11.13 -19.67
N THR A 241 -15.34 11.38 -18.79
CA THR A 241 -14.77 10.35 -17.92
C THR A 241 -15.76 9.91 -16.84
N ARG A 242 -16.52 10.85 -16.26
CA ARG A 242 -17.58 10.51 -15.29
C ARG A 242 -18.61 9.60 -15.94
N ASP A 243 -19.11 9.96 -17.12
CA ASP A 243 -20.13 9.21 -17.84
C ASP A 243 -19.66 7.80 -18.21
N LEU A 244 -18.38 7.66 -18.59
CA LEU A 244 -17.76 6.38 -18.91
C LEU A 244 -17.71 5.41 -17.71
N TYR A 245 -17.42 5.91 -16.51
CA TYR A 245 -17.15 5.07 -15.34
C TYR A 245 -18.31 5.00 -14.34
N ARG A 246 -19.26 5.94 -14.37
CA ARG A 246 -20.37 6.03 -13.41
C ARG A 246 -21.24 4.77 -13.38
N SER A 247 -21.51 4.16 -14.54
CA SER A 247 -22.31 2.92 -14.62
C SER A 247 -21.57 1.67 -14.15
N LYS A 248 -20.24 1.71 -14.12
CA LYS A 248 -19.37 0.60 -13.68
C LYS A 248 -19.05 0.66 -12.18
N LEU A 249 -19.24 1.83 -11.57
CA LEU A 249 -18.83 2.13 -10.21
C LEU A 249 -19.96 1.90 -9.20
N THR A 250 -19.72 0.97 -8.27
CA THR A 250 -20.47 0.82 -7.03
C THR A 250 -19.68 1.45 -5.88
N ARG A 251 -20.18 2.57 -5.35
CA ARG A 251 -19.54 3.30 -4.24
C ARG A 251 -20.27 3.05 -2.92
N PHE A 252 -19.57 2.49 -1.94
CA PHE A 252 -20.00 2.36 -0.55
C PHE A 252 -19.50 3.58 0.25
N ASN A 253 -20.19 4.71 0.07
CA ASN A 253 -19.84 6.00 0.65
C ASN A 253 -20.28 6.11 2.12
N GLY A 254 -19.38 6.49 3.03
CA GLY A 254 -19.66 6.51 4.47
C GLY A 254 -19.75 5.12 5.09
N ILE A 255 -19.22 4.09 4.42
CA ILE A 255 -19.32 2.70 4.83
C ILE A 255 -17.90 2.11 4.88
N PRO A 256 -17.35 1.83 6.08
CA PRO A 256 -16.05 1.19 6.19
C PRO A 256 -16.13 -0.27 5.74
N ILE A 257 -14.97 -0.83 5.35
CA ILE A 257 -14.84 -2.28 5.22
C ILE A 257 -14.94 -2.95 6.59
N VAL A 258 -15.44 -4.19 6.61
CA VAL A 258 -15.50 -5.02 7.84
C VAL A 258 -14.57 -6.22 7.71
N THR A 259 -14.03 -6.66 8.85
CA THR A 259 -13.07 -7.78 8.92
C THR A 259 -13.74 -9.11 9.15
N ASP A 260 -15.02 -9.15 9.55
CA ASP A 260 -15.76 -10.38 9.78
C ASP A 260 -15.87 -11.20 8.49
N LEU A 261 -15.50 -12.48 8.56
CA LEU A 261 -15.57 -13.39 7.43
C LEU A 261 -17.03 -13.59 7.01
N GLY A 262 -17.33 -13.40 5.73
CA GLY A 262 -18.70 -13.46 5.20
C GLY A 262 -19.50 -12.17 5.39
N GLY A 263 -18.96 -11.16 6.08
CA GLY A 263 -19.59 -9.85 6.28
C GLY A 263 -19.89 -9.15 4.95
N TYR A 264 -21.01 -8.43 4.87
CA TYR A 264 -21.46 -7.81 3.62
C TYR A 264 -20.50 -6.76 3.07
N HIS A 265 -19.76 -6.05 3.93
CA HIS A 265 -18.74 -5.07 3.50
C HIS A 265 -17.31 -5.58 3.66
N ASN A 266 -17.11 -6.90 3.71
CA ASN A 266 -15.78 -7.51 3.69
C ASN A 266 -15.34 -7.69 2.22
N PRO A 267 -14.26 -7.03 1.74
CA PRO A 267 -13.82 -7.13 0.35
C PRO A 267 -13.48 -8.56 -0.08
N VAL A 268 -12.91 -9.38 0.80
CA VAL A 268 -12.59 -10.79 0.51
C VAL A 268 -13.87 -11.59 0.23
N THR A 269 -14.95 -11.29 0.94
CA THR A 269 -16.26 -11.90 0.67
C THR A 269 -16.77 -11.53 -0.72
N HIS A 270 -16.56 -10.29 -1.16
CA HIS A 270 -16.92 -9.87 -2.53
C HIS A 270 -16.05 -10.56 -3.59
N ILE A 271 -14.73 -10.62 -3.36
CA ILE A 271 -13.77 -11.29 -4.24
C ILE A 271 -14.16 -12.76 -4.43
N ARG A 272 -14.39 -13.51 -3.34
CA ARG A 272 -14.75 -14.95 -3.42
C ARG A 272 -16.09 -15.19 -4.12
N LYS A 273 -17.05 -14.28 -3.98
CA LYS A 273 -18.37 -14.39 -4.62
C LYS A 273 -18.35 -14.01 -6.09
N ARG A 274 -17.47 -13.10 -6.50
CA ARG A 274 -17.50 -12.49 -7.85
C ARG A 274 -16.39 -12.96 -8.74
N CYS A 275 -15.20 -13.21 -8.25
CA CYS A 275 -14.08 -13.58 -9.10
C CYS A 275 -14.16 -15.05 -9.48
N ARG A 276 -14.07 -15.34 -10.78
CA ARG A 276 -13.88 -16.69 -11.32
C ARG A 276 -12.44 -16.86 -11.78
N ARG A 277 -12.02 -18.10 -12.03
CA ARG A 277 -10.65 -18.42 -12.46
C ARG A 277 -10.21 -17.64 -13.71
N GLN A 278 -11.12 -17.42 -14.65
CA GLN A 278 -10.88 -16.70 -15.90
C GLN A 278 -11.06 -15.17 -15.78
N ASP A 279 -11.64 -14.69 -14.68
CA ASP A 279 -11.84 -13.25 -14.49
C ASP A 279 -10.51 -12.59 -14.10
N PHE A 280 -10.33 -11.33 -14.48
CA PHE A 280 -9.24 -10.49 -14.00
C PHE A 280 -9.72 -9.70 -12.79
N CYS A 281 -9.34 -10.13 -11.59
CA CYS A 281 -9.72 -9.46 -10.37
C CYS A 281 -8.54 -8.76 -9.70
N VAL A 282 -8.73 -7.48 -9.37
CA VAL A 282 -7.71 -6.63 -8.76
C VAL A 282 -8.24 -6.07 -7.45
N PHE A 283 -7.41 -6.06 -6.41
CA PHE A 283 -7.76 -5.48 -5.13
C PHE A 283 -6.68 -4.54 -4.62
N LYS A 284 -7.04 -3.29 -4.33
CA LYS A 284 -6.24 -2.35 -3.55
C LYS A 284 -6.76 -2.29 -2.12
N LEU A 285 -5.85 -2.47 -1.16
CA LEU A 285 -6.09 -2.28 0.27
C LEU A 285 -5.19 -1.17 0.80
N ASP A 286 -5.79 -0.04 1.17
CA ASP A 286 -5.11 1.10 1.80
C ASP A 286 -6.20 1.94 2.48
N VAL A 287 -6.46 1.63 3.76
CA VAL A 287 -7.47 2.28 4.62
C VAL A 287 -6.83 2.93 5.86
N ASP A 288 -5.51 3.09 5.86
CA ASP A 288 -4.76 3.78 6.92
C ASP A 288 -4.92 3.17 8.34
N THR A 289 -5.43 1.94 8.44
CA THR A 289 -5.88 1.35 9.71
C THR A 289 -5.39 -0.10 9.83
N PRO A 290 -4.20 -0.34 10.41
CA PRO A 290 -3.60 -1.68 10.45
C PRO A 290 -4.45 -2.75 11.14
N SER A 291 -5.25 -2.37 12.14
CA SER A 291 -6.17 -3.29 12.84
C SER A 291 -7.32 -3.79 11.95
N VAL A 292 -7.60 -3.10 10.84
CA VAL A 292 -8.59 -3.48 9.84
C VAL A 292 -7.90 -4.18 8.65
N GLU A 293 -6.76 -3.65 8.19
CA GLU A 293 -6.05 -4.18 7.02
C GLU A 293 -5.48 -5.58 7.25
N MET A 294 -4.83 -5.81 8.38
CA MET A 294 -4.16 -7.09 8.63
C MET A 294 -5.11 -8.29 8.65
N PRO A 295 -6.29 -8.22 9.31
CA PRO A 295 -7.28 -9.29 9.18
C PRO A 295 -7.71 -9.59 7.74
N ILE A 296 -7.78 -8.57 6.87
CA ILE A 296 -8.08 -8.76 5.44
C ILE A 296 -6.93 -9.45 4.72
N VAL A 297 -5.69 -9.02 4.97
CA VAL A 297 -4.47 -9.66 4.42
C VAL A 297 -4.40 -11.12 4.81
N TYR A 298 -4.67 -11.47 6.07
CA TYR A 298 -4.65 -12.87 6.52
C TYR A 298 -5.74 -13.71 5.85
N GLN A 299 -6.94 -13.16 5.64
CA GLN A 299 -8.00 -13.85 4.91
C GLN A 299 -7.61 -14.16 3.46
N LEU A 300 -6.90 -13.24 2.79
CA LEU A 300 -6.36 -13.44 1.44
C LEU A 300 -5.23 -14.47 1.43
N ILE A 301 -4.35 -14.46 2.43
CA ILE A 301 -3.31 -15.49 2.57
C ILE A 301 -3.94 -16.87 2.77
N GLU A 302 -4.98 -16.98 3.59
CA GLU A 302 -5.68 -18.24 3.83
C GLU A 302 -6.34 -18.74 2.53
N ASP A 303 -7.27 -17.95 1.99
CA ASP A 303 -8.01 -18.26 0.78
C ASP A 303 -8.25 -16.97 -0.06
N PRO A 304 -7.46 -16.75 -1.11
CA PRO A 304 -7.59 -15.58 -1.97
C PRO A 304 -8.74 -15.70 -2.99
N GLY A 305 -9.44 -16.84 -3.02
CA GLY A 305 -10.39 -17.17 -4.08
C GLY A 305 -9.71 -17.16 -5.46
N HIS A 306 -10.15 -16.24 -6.32
CA HIS A 306 -9.63 -16.08 -7.68
C HIS A 306 -9.06 -14.68 -7.93
N LEU A 307 -8.55 -14.01 -6.89
CA LEU A 307 -7.83 -12.75 -7.02
C LEU A 307 -6.61 -12.91 -7.95
N SER A 308 -6.45 -11.99 -8.89
CA SER A 308 -5.34 -12.00 -9.85
C SER A 308 -4.20 -11.08 -9.40
N GLU A 309 -4.53 -9.87 -8.95
CA GLU A 309 -3.55 -8.85 -8.59
C GLU A 309 -3.96 -8.12 -7.30
N PHE A 310 -2.98 -7.85 -6.44
CA PHE A 310 -3.20 -7.26 -5.12
C PHE A 310 -2.21 -6.14 -4.86
N TYR A 311 -2.70 -5.00 -4.37
CA TYR A 311 -1.92 -3.83 -4.01
C TYR A 311 -2.14 -3.51 -2.53
N PHE A 312 -1.07 -3.47 -1.75
CA PHE A 312 -1.15 -3.23 -0.31
C PHE A 312 -0.14 -2.19 0.14
N GLU A 313 -0.61 -1.12 0.74
CA GLU A 313 0.25 -0.12 1.39
C GLU A 313 0.48 -0.53 2.84
N HIS A 314 1.48 -1.38 3.05
CA HIS A 314 1.81 -1.78 4.41
C HIS A 314 2.65 -0.70 5.09
N HIS A 315 2.07 -0.04 6.10
CA HIS A 315 2.76 0.89 6.97
C HIS A 315 3.76 0.18 7.90
N VAL A 316 4.91 -0.20 7.35
CA VAL A 316 5.98 -0.91 8.07
C VAL A 316 6.84 0.03 8.90
N ARG A 317 7.46 -0.51 9.96
CA ARG A 317 8.49 0.20 10.70
C ARG A 317 9.74 0.37 9.84
N SER A 318 9.99 1.60 9.39
CA SER A 318 11.23 1.98 8.68
C SER A 318 11.61 3.41 9.08
N PRO A 319 12.86 3.68 9.50
CA PRO A 319 13.31 5.05 9.79
C PRO A 319 13.15 5.98 8.58
N ILE A 320 13.38 5.49 7.37
CA ILE A 320 13.25 6.23 6.11
C ILE A 320 11.79 6.65 5.86
N MET A 321 10.83 5.74 6.12
CA MET A 321 9.41 6.00 5.85
C MET A 321 8.62 6.57 7.03
N SER A 322 9.18 6.53 8.24
CA SER A 322 8.52 6.96 9.48
C SER A 322 7.91 8.36 9.42
N ARG A 323 8.53 9.29 8.67
CA ARG A 323 8.02 10.66 8.48
C ARG A 323 6.74 10.74 7.66
N PHE A 324 6.42 9.73 6.85
CA PHE A 324 5.22 9.67 6.02
C PHE A 324 4.08 8.95 6.75
N TRP A 325 4.38 7.88 7.49
CA TRP A 325 3.37 7.07 8.19
C TRP A 325 2.84 7.70 9.47
N GLY A 326 3.64 8.56 10.10
CA GLY A 326 3.43 8.93 11.50
C GLY A 326 3.67 7.74 12.44
N LEU A 327 3.51 7.98 13.74
CA LEU A 327 3.92 7.00 14.77
C LEU A 327 2.86 5.94 15.08
N THR A 328 1.59 6.20 14.76
CA THR A 328 0.44 5.38 15.22
C THR A 328 -0.11 4.44 14.16
N ARG A 329 0.30 4.58 12.91
CA ARG A 329 -0.20 3.77 11.79
C ARG A 329 0.73 2.64 11.40
N ILE A 330 1.79 2.41 12.18
CA ILE A 330 2.82 1.42 11.86
C ILE A 330 2.44 0.04 12.42
N ASN A 331 2.56 -1.00 11.59
CA ASN A 331 2.47 -2.39 12.00
C ASN A 331 3.55 -3.23 11.29
N GLY A 332 4.20 -4.12 12.02
CA GLY A 332 5.25 -4.99 11.47
C GLY A 332 6.55 -4.28 11.05
N THR A 333 7.40 -5.01 10.34
CA THR A 333 8.69 -4.57 9.81
C THR A 333 8.73 -4.73 8.28
N VAL A 334 9.80 -4.27 7.63
CA VAL A 334 9.96 -4.43 6.17
C VAL A 334 10.04 -5.92 5.84
N GLN A 335 10.82 -6.68 6.62
CA GLN A 335 10.90 -8.14 6.50
C GLN A 335 9.52 -8.80 6.58
N TYR A 336 8.71 -8.39 7.56
CA TYR A 336 7.38 -8.93 7.74
C TYR A 336 6.49 -8.71 6.50
N SER A 337 6.57 -7.53 5.89
CA SER A 337 5.83 -7.24 4.66
C SER A 337 6.29 -8.09 3.47
N TYR A 338 7.60 -8.35 3.34
CA TYR A 338 8.10 -9.28 2.33
C TYR A 338 7.52 -10.67 2.49
N ASP A 339 7.42 -11.16 3.74
CA ASP A 339 6.88 -12.49 4.01
C ASP A 339 5.39 -12.58 3.68
N LEU A 340 4.60 -11.54 3.95
CA LEU A 340 3.18 -11.48 3.58
C LEU A 340 2.99 -11.50 2.05
N LEU A 341 3.68 -10.61 1.34
CA LEU A 341 3.57 -10.51 -0.12
C LEU A 341 4.12 -11.76 -0.80
N SER A 342 5.20 -12.36 -0.27
CA SER A 342 5.75 -13.63 -0.78
C SER A 342 4.74 -14.77 -0.66
N GLN A 343 4.03 -14.90 0.46
CA GLN A 343 3.01 -15.94 0.64
C GLN A 343 1.86 -15.80 -0.38
N MET A 344 1.47 -14.58 -0.71
CA MET A 344 0.48 -14.32 -1.76
C MET A 344 1.01 -14.67 -3.16
N ARG A 345 2.26 -14.28 -3.47
CA ARG A 345 2.91 -14.62 -4.74
C ARG A 345 3.03 -16.14 -4.93
N GLN A 346 3.34 -16.89 -3.87
CA GLN A 346 3.36 -18.35 -3.87
C GLN A 346 1.99 -18.98 -4.18
N LYS A 347 0.89 -18.26 -3.95
CA LYS A 347 -0.48 -18.67 -4.29
C LYS A 347 -0.92 -18.26 -5.70
N GLY A 348 -0.01 -17.68 -6.49
CA GLY A 348 -0.31 -17.26 -7.86
C GLY A 348 -0.97 -15.88 -7.95
N ILE A 349 -0.91 -15.07 -6.88
CA ILE A 349 -1.40 -13.68 -6.88
C ILE A 349 -0.23 -12.75 -7.22
N ARG A 350 -0.42 -11.84 -8.16
CA ARG A 350 0.52 -10.74 -8.41
C ARG A 350 0.40 -9.72 -7.28
N ALA A 351 1.15 -9.92 -6.20
CA ALA A 351 1.08 -9.06 -5.02
C ALA A 351 2.17 -7.97 -5.06
N HIS A 352 1.75 -6.72 -4.93
CA HIS A 352 2.56 -5.52 -5.05
C HIS A 352 2.48 -4.70 -3.75
N SER A 353 3.60 -4.08 -3.39
CA SER A 353 3.55 -2.98 -2.43
C SER A 353 2.95 -1.75 -3.10
N TRP A 354 2.09 -1.04 -2.37
CA TRP A 354 1.40 0.17 -2.82
C TRP A 354 1.90 1.43 -2.10
N ILE A 355 1.54 2.60 -2.66
CA ILE A 355 2.05 3.95 -2.35
C ILE A 355 1.03 5.09 -2.47
#